data_AF-A0A6N3HIP5-F1
#
_entry.id   AF-A0A6N3HIP5-F1
#
_cell.length_a   1.000
_cell.length_b   1.000
_cell.length_c   1.000
_cell.angle_alpha   90.00
_cell.angle_beta   90.00
_cell.angle_gamma   90.00
#
_symmetry.space_group_name_H-M   'P 1'
#
loop_
_entity.id
_entity.type
_entity.pdbx_description
1 polymer ?
#
loop_
_entity_poly.entity_id
_entity_poly.type
_entity_poly.pdbx_seq_one_letter_code
_entity_poly.pdbx_strand_id
1 'polypeptide(L)'
;MISRWQWILKQTFKKLWFRATLFAIVAIITALLSILFKSMIPESVSVKVGAEAVDNILNILASSMLAVTTFSLSIMVTAYGSATTNVTPRATRLVVEDVTTQNVLATFIGSFLFSLVGIIALNMGAYGERGRVILFIVTLVVIALILITLLRWIQHLTSLGRVGETTAKVEQAAIETFIARARNPCLGGYPWLESYEQPKGTVAVYPKKIGYVEYIDMEKLSKLLANDPRHVYLVAQPGSFIHPSMPALYLSQGQESSICADLLETIIVSDVRSFAQDPRFCLSVMAEIACRALSPAVNDPGTAIDVIGRGVRILSAYAQNKSHEIEVTYPSVHVAPLQNNDLLEDFFSPVARDGASMREIQIRVLKGLSMLSTGWPEMFADAAHTLAIETLEHANLADHIDSDREFIKSIYFDLFFDENANKQS
;
A
#
# COMPACT_ATOMS: atom_id res chain seq x y z
N MET A 1 -2.62 -15.78 11.13
CA MET A 1 -1.80 -14.54 11.10
C MET A 1 -0.38 -14.91 10.69
N ILE A 2 0.23 -14.19 9.74
CA ILE A 2 1.60 -14.48 9.28
C ILE A 2 2.57 -14.10 10.41
N SER A 3 3.48 -14.98 10.80
CA SER A 3 4.42 -14.68 11.88
C SER A 3 5.35 -13.52 11.49
N ARG A 4 5.76 -12.68 12.46
CA ARG A 4 6.67 -11.53 12.23
C ARG A 4 7.93 -11.94 11.43
N TRP A 5 8.44 -13.14 11.67
CA TRP A 5 9.57 -13.72 10.92
C TRP A 5 9.25 -14.01 9.46
N GLN A 6 8.08 -14.61 9.17
CA GLN A 6 7.64 -14.86 7.79
C GLN A 6 7.39 -13.55 7.03
N TRP A 7 6.87 -12.52 7.71
CA TRP A 7 6.71 -11.19 7.13
C TRP A 7 8.06 -10.54 6.80
N ILE A 8 9.00 -10.53 7.75
CA ILE A 8 10.36 -10.00 7.54
C ILE A 8 11.08 -10.76 6.41
N LEU A 9 11.00 -12.09 6.39
CA LEU A 9 11.64 -12.91 5.35
C LEU A 9 11.07 -12.58 3.97
N LYS A 10 9.73 -12.48 3.87
CA LYS A 10 9.03 -12.09 2.64
C LYS A 10 9.39 -10.68 2.20
N GLN A 11 9.64 -9.77 3.14
CA GLN A 11 10.13 -8.42 2.86
C GLN A 11 11.58 -8.43 2.34
N THR A 12 12.45 -9.29 2.89
CA THR A 12 13.87 -9.40 2.48
C THR A 12 14.02 -10.02 1.08
N PHE A 13 13.26 -11.06 0.73
CA PHE A 13 13.30 -11.67 -0.62
C PHE A 13 12.86 -10.73 -1.75
N LYS A 14 12.15 -9.65 -1.41
CA LYS A 14 11.76 -8.60 -2.35
C LYS A 14 12.87 -7.59 -2.62
N LYS A 15 13.89 -7.50 -1.75
CA LYS A 15 14.94 -6.49 -1.87
C LYS A 15 15.90 -6.81 -3.02
N LEU A 16 16.29 -5.76 -3.75
CA LEU A 16 17.22 -5.79 -4.88
C LEU A 16 18.52 -6.54 -4.57
N TRP A 17 19.14 -6.22 -3.43
CA TRP A 17 20.46 -6.75 -3.05
C TRP A 17 20.44 -8.26 -2.86
N PHE A 18 19.37 -8.82 -2.27
CA PHE A 18 19.29 -10.24 -1.95
C PHE A 18 19.38 -11.11 -3.22
N ARG A 19 18.67 -10.69 -4.27
CA ARG A 19 18.65 -11.41 -5.56
C ARG A 19 19.94 -11.19 -6.36
N ALA A 20 20.49 -9.97 -6.35
CA ALA A 20 21.80 -9.73 -6.96
C ALA A 20 22.87 -10.63 -6.35
N THR A 21 22.85 -10.79 -5.01
CA THR A 21 23.72 -11.74 -4.30
C THR A 21 23.44 -13.19 -4.71
N LEU A 22 22.18 -13.58 -4.91
CA LEU A 22 21.84 -14.92 -5.38
C LEU A 22 22.45 -15.24 -6.75
N PHE A 23 22.40 -14.32 -7.72
CA PHE A 23 23.05 -14.53 -9.03
C PHE A 23 24.58 -14.66 -8.92
N ALA A 24 25.21 -13.87 -8.05
CA ALA A 24 26.64 -14.01 -7.77
C ALA A 24 26.97 -15.37 -7.12
N ILE A 25 26.14 -15.83 -6.19
CA ILE A 25 26.26 -17.17 -5.59
C ILE A 25 26.08 -18.25 -6.66
N VAL A 26 25.11 -18.12 -7.57
CA VAL A 26 24.92 -19.06 -8.69
C VAL A 26 26.16 -19.12 -9.58
N ALA A 27 26.84 -18.00 -9.84
CA ALA A 27 28.09 -17.99 -10.59
C ALA A 27 29.20 -18.79 -9.88
N ILE A 28 29.37 -18.58 -8.58
CA ILE A 28 30.36 -19.31 -7.76
C ILE A 28 30.02 -20.80 -7.70
N ILE A 29 28.76 -21.15 -7.47
CA ILE A 29 28.29 -22.54 -7.46
C ILE A 29 28.53 -23.18 -8.81
N THR A 30 28.29 -22.46 -9.92
CA THR A 30 28.56 -22.96 -11.27
C THR A 30 30.03 -23.31 -11.43
N ALA A 31 30.95 -22.47 -10.95
CA ALA A 31 32.38 -22.78 -10.94
C ALA A 31 32.72 -24.03 -10.11
N LEU A 32 32.13 -24.17 -8.91
CA LEU A 32 32.34 -25.33 -8.04
C LEU A 32 31.79 -26.63 -8.66
N LEU A 33 30.57 -26.57 -9.23
CA LEU A 33 29.96 -27.69 -9.94
C LEU A 33 30.78 -28.09 -11.16
N SER A 34 31.33 -27.13 -11.89
CA SER A 34 32.24 -27.40 -13.00
C SER A 34 33.48 -28.18 -12.58
N ILE A 35 34.04 -27.91 -11.39
CA ILE A 35 35.17 -28.68 -10.85
C ILE A 35 34.74 -30.11 -10.48
N LEU A 36 33.56 -30.26 -9.87
CA LEU A 36 33.07 -31.55 -9.38
C LEU A 36 32.62 -32.49 -10.51
N PHE A 37 31.90 -31.96 -11.51
CA PHE A 37 31.25 -32.74 -12.56
C PHE A 37 32.05 -32.81 -13.87
N LYS A 38 33.27 -32.27 -13.93
CA LYS A 38 34.13 -32.29 -15.13
C LYS A 38 34.38 -33.71 -15.70
N SER A 39 34.36 -34.74 -14.86
CA SER A 39 34.61 -36.13 -15.24
C SER A 39 33.43 -36.79 -15.95
N MET A 40 32.20 -36.28 -15.77
CA MET A 40 30.98 -36.83 -16.36
C MET A 40 30.69 -36.28 -17.76
N ILE A 41 31.44 -35.28 -18.23
CA ILE A 41 31.20 -34.59 -19.50
C ILE A 41 31.99 -35.26 -20.63
N PRO A 42 31.32 -35.73 -21.70
CA PRO A 42 32.00 -36.31 -22.86
C PRO A 42 32.92 -35.30 -23.55
N GLU A 43 34.11 -35.75 -23.92
CA GLU A 43 35.15 -34.90 -24.53
C GLU A 43 34.71 -34.30 -25.87
N SER A 44 33.87 -35.03 -26.62
CA SER A 44 33.31 -34.59 -27.91
C SER A 44 32.37 -33.38 -27.83
N VAL A 45 31.74 -33.13 -26.67
CA VAL A 45 30.88 -31.96 -26.43
C VAL A 45 31.70 -30.77 -25.93
N SER A 46 32.75 -31.05 -25.15
CA SER A 46 33.68 -30.04 -24.63
C SER A 46 34.43 -29.30 -25.74
N VAL A 47 34.84 -30.00 -26.80
CA VAL A 47 35.58 -29.40 -27.93
C VAL A 47 34.68 -28.50 -28.79
N LYS A 48 33.36 -28.73 -28.80
CA LYS A 48 32.41 -27.91 -29.56
C LYS A 48 32.03 -26.60 -28.85
N VAL A 49 32.17 -26.54 -27.53
CA VAL A 49 31.90 -25.34 -26.73
C VAL A 49 33.22 -24.64 -26.43
N GLY A 50 33.69 -23.81 -27.35
CA GLY A 50 34.95 -23.08 -27.19
C GLY A 50 34.92 -22.05 -26.05
N ALA A 51 36.05 -21.89 -25.33
CA ALA A 51 36.19 -20.86 -24.28
C ALA A 51 35.84 -19.47 -24.80
N GLU A 52 36.26 -19.18 -26.03
CA GLU A 52 36.06 -17.91 -26.72
C GLU A 52 34.57 -17.59 -26.94
N ALA A 53 33.75 -18.60 -27.23
CA ALA A 53 32.30 -18.40 -27.39
C ALA A 53 31.63 -18.03 -26.05
N VAL A 54 32.00 -18.72 -24.96
CA VAL A 54 31.46 -18.43 -23.62
C VAL A 54 31.94 -17.07 -23.13
N ASP A 55 33.23 -16.76 -23.29
CA ASP A 55 33.83 -15.49 -22.90
C ASP A 55 33.18 -14.31 -23.64
N ASN A 56 33.00 -14.42 -24.96
CA ASN A 56 32.32 -13.40 -25.76
C ASN A 56 30.89 -13.16 -25.28
N ILE A 57 30.12 -14.22 -25.00
CA ILE A 57 28.75 -14.08 -24.48
C ILE A 57 28.76 -13.39 -23.11
N LEU A 58 29.63 -13.82 -22.19
CA LEU A 58 29.70 -13.23 -20.86
C LEU A 58 30.11 -11.74 -20.93
N ASN A 59 31.04 -11.37 -21.81
CA ASN A 59 31.44 -9.96 -22.03
C ASN A 59 30.32 -9.11 -22.62
N ILE A 60 29.56 -9.64 -23.60
CA ILE A 60 28.37 -8.99 -24.15
C ILE A 60 27.34 -8.77 -23.03
N LEU A 61 27.08 -9.79 -22.20
CA LEU A 61 26.16 -9.69 -21.08
C LEU A 61 26.64 -8.67 -20.03
N ALA A 62 27.93 -8.68 -19.66
CA ALA A 62 28.48 -7.75 -18.69
C ALA A 62 28.32 -6.29 -19.15
N SER A 63 28.66 -6.00 -20.41
CA SER A 63 28.58 -4.64 -20.94
C SER A 63 27.13 -4.17 -21.15
N SER A 64 26.29 -5.04 -21.72
CA SER A 64 24.89 -4.70 -22.03
C SER A 64 24.02 -4.60 -20.78
N MET A 65 24.19 -5.48 -19.79
CA MET A 65 23.33 -5.50 -18.60
C MET A 65 23.56 -4.29 -17.70
N LEU A 66 24.77 -3.74 -17.64
CA LEU A 66 25.02 -2.49 -16.91
C LEU A 66 24.28 -1.32 -17.57
N ALA A 67 24.32 -1.22 -18.91
CA ALA A 67 23.60 -0.20 -19.66
C ALA A 67 22.07 -0.36 -19.52
N VAL A 68 21.54 -1.57 -19.67
CA VAL A 68 20.10 -1.87 -19.48
C VAL A 68 19.66 -1.57 -18.05
N THR A 69 20.47 -1.88 -17.05
CA THR A 69 20.19 -1.54 -15.64
C THR A 69 20.11 -0.02 -15.46
N THR A 70 21.08 0.71 -15.98
CA THR A 70 21.12 2.18 -15.87
C THR A 70 19.91 2.81 -16.55
N PHE A 71 19.60 2.38 -17.77
CA PHE A 71 18.40 2.82 -18.49
C PHE A 71 17.11 2.53 -17.71
N SER A 72 16.99 1.32 -17.15
CA SER A 72 15.82 0.91 -16.38
C SER A 72 15.67 1.70 -15.09
N LEU A 73 16.79 1.98 -14.39
CA LEU A 73 16.81 2.82 -13.19
C LEU A 73 16.38 4.26 -13.51
N SER A 74 16.85 4.83 -14.61
CA SER A 74 16.46 6.18 -15.06
C SER A 74 14.96 6.26 -15.36
N ILE A 75 14.39 5.26 -16.05
CA ILE A 75 12.93 5.25 -16.29
C ILE A 75 12.16 5.14 -14.98
N MET A 76 12.61 4.30 -14.05
CA MET A 76 11.98 4.16 -12.74
C MET A 76 11.96 5.49 -11.98
N VAL A 77 13.09 6.21 -11.91
CA VAL A 77 13.18 7.53 -11.25
C VAL A 77 12.24 8.53 -11.92
N THR A 78 12.20 8.57 -13.25
CA THR A 78 11.28 9.44 -14.01
C THR A 78 9.82 9.09 -13.73
N ALA A 79 9.48 7.79 -13.68
CA ALA A 79 8.13 7.33 -13.38
C ALA A 79 7.70 7.68 -11.95
N TYR A 80 8.61 7.57 -10.97
CA TYR A 80 8.35 8.01 -9.59
C TYR A 80 8.16 9.53 -9.51
N GLY A 81 8.94 10.30 -10.26
CA GLY A 81 8.76 11.75 -10.39
C GLY A 81 7.42 12.12 -11.01
N SER A 82 6.99 11.40 -12.05
CA SER A 82 5.66 11.55 -12.67
C SER A 82 4.54 11.24 -11.69
N ALA A 83 4.60 10.11 -10.98
CA ALA A 83 3.60 9.74 -9.98
C ALA A 83 3.55 10.77 -8.83
N THR A 84 4.69 11.27 -8.37
CA THR A 84 4.76 12.29 -7.32
C THR A 84 4.10 13.59 -7.76
N THR A 85 4.30 13.98 -9.02
CA THR A 85 3.81 15.26 -9.58
C THR A 85 2.33 15.22 -9.94
N ASN A 86 1.91 14.12 -10.58
CA ASN A 86 0.58 13.94 -11.16
C ASN A 86 -0.43 13.27 -10.21
N VAL A 87 0.05 12.59 -9.17
CA VAL A 87 -0.78 11.90 -8.18
C VAL A 87 -0.49 12.54 -6.82
N THR A 88 0.28 11.88 -5.96
CA THR A 88 0.77 12.47 -4.69
C THR A 88 2.08 11.79 -4.24
N PRO A 89 2.91 12.46 -3.43
CA PRO A 89 4.09 11.82 -2.82
C PRO A 89 3.74 10.59 -1.96
N ARG A 90 2.53 10.55 -1.39
CA ARG A 90 2.07 9.49 -0.50
C ARG A 90 1.65 8.25 -1.30
N ALA A 91 0.96 8.45 -2.43
CA ALA A 91 0.64 7.39 -3.38
C ALA A 91 1.90 6.77 -4.02
N THR A 92 2.92 7.60 -4.28
CA THR A 92 4.18 7.16 -4.90
C THR A 92 4.90 6.08 -4.08
N ARG A 93 4.71 6.03 -2.76
CA ARG A 93 5.31 4.96 -1.92
C ARG A 93 4.88 3.56 -2.35
N LEU A 94 3.61 3.37 -2.71
CA LEU A 94 3.12 2.09 -3.23
C LEU A 94 3.69 1.75 -4.62
N VAL A 95 4.08 2.77 -5.39
CA VAL A 95 4.75 2.58 -6.69
C VAL A 95 6.22 2.21 -6.50
N VAL A 96 6.90 2.77 -5.50
CA VAL A 96 8.30 2.45 -5.15
C VAL A 96 8.43 1.02 -4.63
N GLU A 97 7.41 0.53 -3.92
CA GLU A 97 7.34 -0.84 -3.41
C GLU A 97 6.97 -1.89 -4.48
N ASP A 98 6.88 -1.52 -5.76
CA ASP A 98 6.56 -2.45 -6.83
C ASP A 98 7.65 -3.53 -7.00
N VAL A 99 7.30 -4.71 -6.52
CA VAL A 99 8.14 -5.91 -6.59
C VAL A 99 8.52 -6.27 -8.02
N THR A 100 7.68 -5.97 -9.02
CA THR A 100 7.97 -6.30 -10.43
C THR A 100 9.18 -5.51 -10.91
N THR A 101 9.19 -4.20 -10.66
CA THR A 101 10.29 -3.31 -11.03
C THR A 101 11.56 -3.70 -10.28
N GLN A 102 11.47 -3.95 -8.96
CA GLN A 102 12.62 -4.39 -8.17
C GLN A 102 13.18 -5.74 -8.66
N ASN A 103 12.30 -6.67 -9.05
CA ASN A 103 12.71 -7.98 -9.57
C ASN A 103 13.43 -7.87 -10.92
N VAL A 104 12.94 -7.02 -11.81
CA VAL A 104 13.56 -6.76 -13.11
C VAL A 104 14.98 -6.20 -12.93
N LEU A 105 15.11 -5.13 -12.14
CA LEU A 105 16.40 -4.52 -11.85
C LEU A 105 17.37 -5.51 -11.19
N ALA A 106 16.88 -6.32 -10.26
CA ALA A 106 17.69 -7.32 -9.59
C ALA A 106 18.24 -8.37 -10.56
N THR A 107 17.44 -8.82 -11.53
CA THR A 107 17.88 -9.77 -12.55
C THR A 107 18.94 -9.15 -13.47
N PHE A 108 18.80 -7.88 -13.86
CA PHE A 108 19.80 -7.21 -14.71
C PHE A 108 21.13 -7.01 -13.99
N ILE A 109 21.10 -6.50 -12.75
CA ILE A 109 22.30 -6.36 -11.90
C ILE A 109 22.90 -7.73 -11.59
N GLY A 110 22.07 -8.70 -11.24
CA GLY A 110 22.49 -10.07 -10.96
C GLY A 110 23.16 -10.71 -12.16
N SER A 111 22.62 -10.53 -13.36
CA SER A 111 23.20 -11.04 -14.61
C SER A 111 24.54 -10.38 -14.93
N PHE A 112 24.66 -9.08 -14.70
CA PHE A 112 25.95 -8.38 -14.77
C PHE A 112 26.99 -8.99 -13.82
N LEU A 113 26.63 -9.18 -12.55
CA LEU A 113 27.51 -9.78 -11.55
C LEU A 113 27.86 -11.24 -11.89
N PHE A 114 26.89 -12.02 -12.35
CA PHE A 114 27.10 -13.39 -12.83
C PHE A 114 28.12 -13.41 -13.96
N SER A 115 27.98 -12.53 -14.95
CA SER A 115 28.93 -12.43 -16.06
C SER A 115 30.31 -12.01 -15.60
N LEU A 116 30.42 -11.01 -14.71
CA LEU A 116 31.70 -10.57 -14.18
C LEU A 116 32.44 -11.68 -13.42
N VAL A 117 31.74 -12.38 -12.51
CA VAL A 117 32.30 -13.52 -11.78
C VAL A 117 32.65 -14.66 -12.74
N GLY A 118 31.80 -14.92 -13.73
CA GLY A 118 32.03 -15.90 -14.79
C GLY A 118 33.31 -15.63 -15.57
N ILE A 119 33.51 -14.39 -16.05
CA ILE A 119 34.71 -13.95 -16.77
C ILE A 119 35.95 -14.10 -15.89
N ILE A 120 35.91 -13.63 -14.64
CA ILE A 120 37.04 -13.73 -13.71
C ILE A 120 37.42 -15.19 -13.50
N ALA A 121 36.45 -16.07 -13.23
CA ALA A 121 36.70 -17.48 -13.02
C ALA A 121 37.16 -18.22 -14.31
N LEU A 122 36.69 -17.80 -15.48
CA LEU A 122 37.13 -18.33 -16.78
C LEU A 122 38.58 -17.96 -17.06
N ASN A 123 38.95 -16.70 -16.84
CA ASN A 123 40.31 -16.19 -17.04
C ASN A 123 41.32 -16.75 -16.03
N MET A 124 40.90 -17.07 -14.81
CA MET A 124 41.72 -17.81 -13.85
C MET A 124 41.88 -19.30 -14.19
N GLY A 125 41.21 -19.81 -15.24
CA GLY A 125 41.24 -21.21 -15.62
C GLY A 125 40.47 -22.14 -14.68
N ALA A 126 39.64 -21.61 -13.78
CA ALA A 126 38.98 -22.38 -12.72
C ALA A 126 38.02 -23.47 -13.24
N TYR A 127 37.47 -23.28 -14.45
CA TYR A 127 36.51 -24.22 -15.06
C TYR A 127 37.16 -25.40 -15.81
N GLY A 128 38.43 -25.29 -16.21
CA GLY A 128 39.07 -26.27 -17.12
C GLY A 128 38.39 -26.37 -18.49
N GLU A 129 38.83 -27.31 -19.35
CA GLU A 129 38.23 -27.50 -20.69
C GLU A 129 36.78 -27.99 -20.63
N ARG A 130 36.54 -29.06 -19.84
CA ARG A 130 35.23 -29.73 -19.75
C ARG A 130 34.21 -28.97 -18.93
N GLY A 131 34.62 -28.27 -17.87
CA GLY A 131 33.71 -27.50 -17.02
C GLY A 131 33.15 -26.24 -17.68
N ARG A 132 33.69 -25.80 -18.84
CA ARG A 132 33.12 -24.74 -19.67
C ARG A 132 31.74 -25.08 -20.22
N VAL A 133 31.44 -26.36 -20.44
CA VAL A 133 30.12 -26.80 -20.93
C VAL A 133 29.03 -26.50 -19.89
N ILE A 134 29.32 -26.72 -18.60
CA ILE A 134 28.40 -26.39 -17.51
C ILE A 134 28.17 -24.88 -17.44
N LEU A 135 29.25 -24.09 -17.51
CA LEU A 135 29.15 -22.63 -17.55
C LEU A 135 28.29 -22.18 -18.72
N PHE A 136 28.52 -22.70 -19.92
CA PHE A 136 27.74 -22.37 -21.12
C PHE A 136 26.24 -22.69 -20.96
N ILE A 137 25.89 -23.88 -20.46
CA ILE A 137 24.50 -24.25 -20.22
C ILE A 137 23.84 -23.29 -19.21
N VAL A 138 24.53 -22.98 -18.11
CA VAL A 138 24.02 -22.03 -17.12
C VAL A 138 23.89 -20.62 -17.72
N THR A 139 24.86 -20.18 -18.53
CA THR A 139 24.79 -18.90 -19.25
C THR A 139 23.60 -18.85 -20.19
N LEU A 140 23.26 -19.94 -20.90
CA LEU A 140 22.05 -20.00 -21.74
C LEU A 140 20.76 -19.87 -20.92
N VAL A 141 20.70 -20.52 -19.74
CA VAL A 141 19.57 -20.36 -18.81
C VAL A 141 19.46 -18.91 -18.33
N VAL A 142 20.58 -18.28 -17.96
CA VAL A 142 20.63 -16.87 -17.57
C VAL A 142 20.17 -15.96 -18.72
N ILE A 143 20.60 -16.21 -19.95
CA ILE A 143 20.12 -15.47 -21.14
C ILE A 143 18.61 -15.59 -21.29
N ALA A 144 18.06 -16.81 -21.21
CA ALA A 144 16.62 -17.02 -21.32
C ALA A 144 15.86 -16.24 -20.22
N LEU A 145 16.37 -16.25 -18.98
CA LEU A 145 15.80 -15.47 -17.87
C LEU A 145 15.87 -13.96 -18.14
N ILE A 146 16.97 -13.46 -18.69
CA ILE A 146 17.13 -12.04 -19.07
C ILE A 146 16.10 -11.67 -20.14
N LEU A 147 15.96 -12.46 -21.19
CA LEU A 147 15.02 -12.18 -22.29
C LEU A 147 13.56 -12.13 -21.78
N ILE A 148 13.16 -13.10 -20.97
CA ILE A 148 11.82 -13.12 -20.35
C ILE A 148 11.64 -11.88 -19.45
N THR A 149 12.65 -11.55 -18.66
CA THR A 149 12.61 -10.39 -17.75
C THR A 149 12.53 -9.08 -18.53
N LEU A 150 13.26 -8.95 -19.63
CA LEU A 150 13.25 -7.77 -20.50
C LEU A 150 11.88 -7.60 -21.18
N LEU A 151 11.28 -8.67 -21.68
CA LEU A 151 9.93 -8.61 -22.25
C LEU A 151 8.90 -8.19 -21.20
N ARG A 152 8.97 -8.78 -19.99
CA ARG A 152 8.12 -8.38 -18.86
C ARG A 152 8.34 -6.92 -18.47
N TRP A 153 9.58 -6.45 -18.50
CA TRP A 153 9.91 -5.05 -18.24
C TRP A 153 9.27 -4.11 -19.25
N ILE A 154 9.42 -4.39 -20.55
CA ILE A 154 8.82 -3.60 -21.62
C ILE A 154 7.30 -3.53 -21.46
N GLN A 155 6.65 -4.65 -21.14
CA GLN A 155 5.21 -4.67 -20.90
C GLN A 155 4.83 -3.81 -19.68
N HIS A 156 5.59 -3.92 -18.59
CA HIS A 156 5.34 -3.18 -17.35
C HIS A 156 5.61 -1.66 -17.48
N LEU A 157 6.57 -1.27 -18.32
CA LEU A 157 6.88 0.14 -18.59
C LEU A 157 5.70 0.94 -19.11
N THR A 158 4.76 0.29 -19.81
CA THR A 158 3.58 0.97 -20.38
C THR A 158 2.57 1.43 -19.33
N SER A 159 2.66 0.93 -18.10
CA SER A 159 1.77 1.29 -16.98
C SER A 159 2.47 2.04 -15.84
N LEU A 160 3.80 1.92 -15.72
CA LEU A 160 4.56 2.48 -14.62
C LEU A 160 4.43 4.02 -14.55
N GLY A 161 4.02 4.54 -13.40
CA GLY A 161 3.91 5.99 -13.16
C GLY A 161 2.72 6.69 -13.84
N ARG A 162 1.79 5.93 -14.45
CA ARG A 162 0.51 6.48 -14.92
C ARG A 162 -0.40 6.77 -13.74
N VAL A 163 -1.16 7.85 -13.83
CA VAL A 163 -2.14 8.27 -12.82
C VAL A 163 -3.12 7.13 -12.54
N GLY A 164 -3.78 6.59 -13.57
CA GLY A 164 -4.77 5.52 -13.39
C GLY A 164 -4.24 4.25 -12.71
N GLU A 165 -3.02 3.83 -13.01
CA GLU A 165 -2.38 2.65 -12.40
C GLU A 165 -1.99 2.93 -10.94
N THR A 166 -1.43 4.11 -10.67
CA THR A 166 -1.04 4.51 -9.32
C THR A 166 -2.28 4.64 -8.43
N THR A 167 -3.34 5.27 -8.93
CA THR A 167 -4.62 5.37 -8.23
C THR A 167 -5.26 3.99 -8.03
N ALA A 168 -5.10 3.05 -8.97
CA ALA A 168 -5.55 1.67 -8.80
C ALA A 168 -4.80 0.92 -7.69
N LYS A 169 -3.49 1.15 -7.54
CA LYS A 169 -2.71 0.59 -6.42
C LYS A 169 -3.15 1.16 -5.07
N VAL A 170 -3.42 2.47 -5.00
CA VAL A 170 -3.97 3.10 -3.78
C VAL A 170 -5.34 2.53 -3.46
N GLU A 171 -6.22 2.41 -4.44
CA GLU A 171 -7.55 1.82 -4.28
C GLU A 171 -7.47 0.37 -3.79
N GLN A 172 -6.60 -0.46 -4.38
CA GLN A 172 -6.43 -1.84 -3.96
C GLN A 172 -5.94 -1.94 -2.50
N ALA A 173 -4.94 -1.14 -2.12
CA ALA A 173 -4.46 -1.06 -0.75
C ALA A 173 -5.56 -0.58 0.21
N ALA A 174 -6.39 0.37 -0.23
CA ALA A 174 -7.54 0.84 0.53
C ALA A 174 -8.56 -0.30 0.75
N ILE A 175 -8.99 -0.99 -0.31
CA ILE A 175 -9.95 -2.09 -0.24
C ILE A 175 -9.45 -3.18 0.71
N GLU A 176 -8.19 -3.59 0.62
CA GLU A 176 -7.61 -4.60 1.52
C GLU A 176 -7.68 -4.16 2.99
N THR A 177 -7.32 -2.91 3.27
CA THR A 177 -7.31 -2.34 4.62
C THR A 177 -8.73 -2.15 5.18
N PHE A 178 -9.67 -1.70 4.34
CA PHE A 178 -11.08 -1.54 4.68
C PHE A 178 -11.75 -2.89 4.93
N ILE A 179 -11.52 -3.91 4.10
CA ILE A 179 -12.06 -5.26 4.33
C ILE A 179 -11.49 -5.85 5.64
N ALA A 180 -10.20 -5.70 5.89
CA ALA A 180 -9.58 -6.18 7.12
C ALA A 180 -10.21 -5.52 8.36
N ARG A 181 -10.45 -4.20 8.28
CA ARG A 181 -11.13 -3.45 9.35
C ARG A 181 -12.62 -3.76 9.45
N ALA A 182 -13.32 -3.99 8.35
CA ALA A 182 -14.75 -4.35 8.34
C ALA A 182 -15.00 -5.67 9.07
N ARG A 183 -14.10 -6.65 8.87
CA ARG A 183 -14.13 -7.95 9.55
C ARG A 183 -13.76 -7.86 11.02
N ASN A 184 -12.95 -6.87 11.40
CA ASN A 184 -12.51 -6.64 12.79
C ASN A 184 -12.69 -5.15 13.15
N PRO A 185 -13.93 -4.65 13.33
CA PRO A 185 -14.19 -3.22 13.50
C PRO A 185 -13.40 -2.60 14.66
N CYS A 186 -13.21 -3.39 15.71
CA CYS A 186 -12.51 -3.03 16.94
C CYS A 186 -11.12 -3.70 17.05
N LEU A 187 -10.49 -4.06 15.92
CA LEU A 187 -9.20 -4.76 15.88
C LEU A 187 -9.19 -6.12 16.64
N GLY A 188 -10.35 -6.75 16.76
CA GLY A 188 -10.55 -7.97 17.56
C GLY A 188 -10.72 -7.71 19.07
N GLY A 189 -10.64 -6.46 19.51
CA GLY A 189 -10.95 -6.05 20.87
C GLY A 189 -12.44 -5.92 21.14
N TYR A 190 -12.78 -5.66 22.40
CA TYR A 190 -14.13 -5.38 22.85
C TYR A 190 -14.60 -3.99 22.38
N PRO A 191 -15.84 -3.83 21.88
CA PRO A 191 -16.36 -2.55 21.42
C PRO A 191 -16.40 -1.48 22.53
N TRP A 192 -15.77 -0.34 22.27
CA TRP A 192 -15.82 0.83 23.14
C TRP A 192 -16.55 1.98 22.44
N LEU A 193 -17.85 2.11 22.71
CA LEU A 193 -18.72 3.09 22.03
C LEU A 193 -18.64 4.49 22.66
N GLU A 194 -18.31 4.57 23.94
CA GLU A 194 -18.19 5.82 24.72
C GLU A 194 -16.74 6.33 24.73
N SER A 195 -16.09 6.39 23.57
CA SER A 195 -14.64 6.66 23.49
C SER A 195 -14.24 8.13 23.58
N TYR A 196 -15.22 9.03 23.73
CA TYR A 196 -15.02 10.48 23.82
C TYR A 196 -14.58 10.93 25.22
N GLU A 197 -14.76 10.09 26.24
CA GLU A 197 -14.40 10.38 27.62
C GLU A 197 -13.52 9.29 28.21
N GLN A 198 -12.69 9.65 29.20
CA GLN A 198 -11.93 8.68 29.97
C GLN A 198 -12.89 7.80 30.80
N PRO A 199 -12.84 6.46 30.67
CA PRO A 199 -13.70 5.59 31.47
C PRO A 199 -13.41 5.73 32.97
N LYS A 200 -14.45 5.72 33.79
CA LYS A 200 -14.33 5.86 35.26
C LYS A 200 -13.45 4.76 35.85
N GLY A 201 -12.60 5.13 36.81
CA GLY A 201 -11.71 4.17 37.49
C GLY A 201 -10.53 3.69 36.65
N THR A 202 -10.18 4.43 35.59
CA THR A 202 -8.98 4.19 34.79
C THR A 202 -7.90 5.24 35.06
N VAL A 203 -6.67 4.94 34.65
CA VAL A 203 -5.54 5.88 34.63
C VAL A 203 -5.05 6.07 33.20
N ALA A 204 -4.72 7.31 32.86
CA ALA A 204 -4.12 7.68 31.58
C ALA A 204 -2.67 7.20 31.49
N VAL A 205 -2.32 6.57 30.38
CA VAL A 205 -0.94 6.16 30.05
C VAL A 205 -0.48 6.95 28.84
N TYR A 206 0.60 7.70 29.01
CA TYR A 206 1.10 8.66 28.03
C TYR A 206 2.26 8.07 27.22
N PRO A 207 2.29 8.29 25.89
CA PRO A 207 3.37 7.82 25.06
C PRO A 207 4.64 8.65 25.30
N LYS A 208 5.81 8.01 25.12
CA LYS A 208 7.11 8.72 25.16
C LYS A 208 7.53 9.26 23.80
N LYS A 209 6.98 8.68 22.71
CA LYS A 209 7.30 9.04 21.32
C LYS A 209 6.23 9.97 20.76
N ILE A 210 6.64 10.83 19.83
CA ILE A 210 5.77 11.69 19.03
C ILE A 210 5.78 11.14 17.60
N GLY A 211 4.60 11.03 16.98
CA GLY A 211 4.47 10.51 15.61
C GLY A 211 3.10 9.92 15.35
N TYR A 212 2.97 9.16 14.27
CA TYR A 212 1.75 8.44 13.91
C TYR A 212 1.79 7.00 14.40
N VAL A 213 0.67 6.49 14.90
CA VAL A 213 0.52 5.04 15.15
C VAL A 213 0.50 4.33 13.80
N GLU A 214 1.55 3.55 13.52
CA GLU A 214 1.66 2.76 12.30
C GLU A 214 0.95 1.41 12.45
N TYR A 215 1.12 0.78 13.62
CA TYR A 215 0.62 -0.56 13.88
C TYR A 215 0.40 -0.80 15.37
N ILE A 216 -0.64 -1.57 15.71
CA ILE A 216 -0.89 -2.04 17.07
C ILE A 216 -0.83 -3.57 17.08
N ASP A 217 0.11 -4.11 17.86
CA ASP A 217 0.26 -5.55 18.07
C ASP A 217 -0.77 -6.03 19.11
N MET A 218 -2.01 -6.26 18.66
CA MET A 218 -3.11 -6.71 19.50
C MET A 218 -2.84 -8.05 20.19
N GLU A 219 -2.08 -8.94 19.53
CA GLU A 219 -1.72 -10.24 20.08
C GLU A 219 -0.73 -10.07 21.25
N LYS A 220 0.33 -9.28 21.08
CA LYS A 220 1.27 -8.96 22.16
C LYS A 220 0.58 -8.20 23.29
N LEU A 221 -0.28 -7.24 22.96
CA LEU A 221 -1.05 -6.47 23.93
C LEU A 221 -1.94 -7.38 24.80
N SER A 222 -2.70 -8.28 24.17
CA SER A 222 -3.54 -9.22 24.90
C SER A 222 -2.73 -10.22 25.73
N LYS A 223 -1.56 -10.66 25.25
CA LYS A 223 -0.67 -11.56 26.01
C LYS A 223 -0.15 -10.92 27.30
N LEU A 224 0.15 -9.62 27.28
CA LEU A 224 0.56 -8.87 28.47
C LEU A 224 -0.57 -8.81 29.52
N LEU A 225 -1.83 -8.90 29.10
CA LEU A 225 -3.01 -8.83 29.96
C LEU A 225 -3.62 -10.21 30.30
N ALA A 226 -3.06 -11.32 29.81
CA ALA A 226 -3.72 -12.63 29.88
C ALA A 226 -3.99 -13.14 31.32
N ASN A 227 -3.16 -12.74 32.28
CA ASN A 227 -3.31 -13.08 33.71
C ASN A 227 -3.60 -11.84 34.56
N ASP A 228 -4.00 -10.74 33.93
CA ASP A 228 -4.21 -9.46 34.58
C ASP A 228 -5.71 -9.12 34.57
N PRO A 229 -6.32 -8.78 35.73
CA PRO A 229 -7.73 -8.39 35.76
C PRO A 229 -8.00 -7.02 35.12
N ARG A 230 -6.95 -6.28 34.75
CA ARG A 230 -7.07 -4.95 34.17
C ARG A 230 -7.42 -5.01 32.69
N HIS A 231 -8.14 -4.00 32.27
CA HIS A 231 -8.56 -3.76 30.90
C HIS A 231 -7.83 -2.54 30.36
N VAL A 232 -7.48 -2.60 29.07
CA VAL A 232 -6.89 -1.48 28.33
C VAL A 232 -7.94 -0.88 27.41
N TYR A 233 -8.12 0.42 27.45
CA TYR A 233 -8.94 1.18 26.50
C TYR A 233 -8.00 1.92 25.55
N LEU A 234 -7.96 1.49 24.29
CA LEU A 234 -7.07 2.05 23.28
C LEU A 234 -7.63 3.37 22.74
N VAL A 235 -6.96 4.46 23.09
CA VAL A 235 -7.25 5.81 22.58
C VAL A 235 -6.52 6.02 21.25
N ALA A 236 -5.23 5.68 21.24
CA ALA A 236 -4.38 5.77 20.06
C ALA A 236 -4.69 4.60 19.12
N GLN A 237 -5.35 4.88 18.00
CA GLN A 237 -5.62 3.92 16.93
C GLN A 237 -4.65 4.10 15.77
N PRO A 238 -4.48 3.09 14.89
CA PRO A 238 -3.66 3.24 13.69
C PRO A 238 -4.07 4.49 12.90
N GLY A 239 -3.09 5.33 12.59
CA GLY A 239 -3.28 6.62 11.93
C GLY A 239 -3.35 7.83 12.85
N SER A 240 -3.62 7.65 14.15
CA SER A 240 -3.66 8.74 15.11
C SER A 240 -2.26 9.35 15.30
N PHE A 241 -2.18 10.67 15.35
CA PHE A 241 -0.97 11.37 15.78
C PHE A 241 -0.92 11.41 17.31
N ILE A 242 0.14 10.87 17.89
CA ILE A 242 0.31 10.78 19.34
C ILE A 242 1.35 11.79 19.84
N HIS A 243 1.14 12.27 21.06
CA HIS A 243 2.00 13.23 21.73
C HIS A 243 2.02 12.94 23.24
N PRO A 244 3.13 13.17 23.96
CA PRO A 244 3.23 12.94 25.40
C PRO A 244 2.20 13.69 26.27
N SER A 245 1.51 14.71 25.73
CA SER A 245 0.42 15.41 26.42
C SER A 245 -0.95 14.75 26.26
N MET A 246 -1.07 13.71 25.42
CA MET A 246 -2.31 13.00 25.14
C MET A 246 -2.17 11.52 25.53
N PRO A 247 -3.18 10.92 26.18
CA PRO A 247 -3.13 9.51 26.52
C PRO A 247 -3.10 8.65 25.26
N ALA A 248 -2.22 7.65 25.23
CA ALA A 248 -2.25 6.62 24.19
C ALA A 248 -3.26 5.52 24.53
N LEU A 249 -3.46 5.26 25.82
CA LEU A 249 -4.44 4.30 26.33
C LEU A 249 -4.85 4.66 27.76
N TYR A 250 -5.98 4.12 28.19
CA TYR A 250 -6.38 4.10 29.59
C TYR A 250 -6.28 2.68 30.14
N LEU A 251 -5.81 2.53 31.37
CA LEU A 251 -5.71 1.24 32.06
C LEU A 251 -6.70 1.20 33.23
N SER A 252 -7.56 0.18 33.30
CA SER A 252 -8.49 0.02 34.43
C SER A 252 -7.76 -0.41 35.69
N GLN A 253 -8.32 -0.04 36.85
CA GLN A 253 -7.86 -0.45 38.19
C GLN A 253 -6.34 -0.43 38.40
N GLY A 254 -5.76 0.74 38.66
CA GLY A 254 -4.36 0.82 39.10
C GLY A 254 -3.86 2.24 39.33
N GLN A 255 -2.73 2.36 40.03
CA GLN A 255 -1.81 3.48 39.84
C GLN A 255 -0.91 3.16 38.64
N GLU A 256 -0.12 4.14 38.18
CA GLU A 256 0.90 3.92 37.15
C GLU A 256 1.77 2.71 37.55
N SER A 257 1.74 1.66 36.72
CA SER A 257 2.33 0.36 37.06
C SER A 257 3.48 0.01 36.11
N SER A 258 4.35 -0.91 36.52
CA SER A 258 5.50 -1.32 35.72
C SER A 258 5.14 -1.84 34.31
N ILE A 259 3.91 -2.31 34.10
CA ILE A 259 3.44 -2.82 32.80
C ILE A 259 3.19 -1.71 31.76
N CYS A 260 3.04 -0.45 32.18
CA CYS A 260 2.69 0.65 31.27
C CYS A 260 3.71 0.82 30.15
N ALA A 261 5.01 0.62 30.46
CA ALA A 261 6.06 0.66 29.45
C ALA A 261 5.90 -0.45 28.40
N ASP A 262 5.63 -1.68 28.83
CA ASP A 262 5.45 -2.83 27.95
C ASP A 262 4.19 -2.70 27.08
N LEU A 263 3.11 -2.13 27.63
CA LEU A 263 1.89 -1.81 26.89
C LEU A 263 2.16 -0.76 25.80
N LEU A 264 2.91 0.30 26.12
CA LEU A 264 3.28 1.31 25.13
C LEU A 264 4.18 0.75 24.01
N GLU A 265 5.01 -0.25 24.30
CA GLU A 265 5.83 -0.93 23.29
C GLU A 265 5.02 -1.77 22.28
N THR A 266 3.75 -2.07 22.54
CA THR A 266 2.87 -2.74 21.56
C THR A 266 2.32 -1.78 20.51
N ILE A 267 2.46 -0.47 20.74
CA ILE A 267 2.07 0.59 19.82
C ILE A 267 3.30 1.01 19.03
N ILE A 268 3.34 0.65 17.75
CA ILE A 268 4.44 1.01 16.84
C ILE A 268 4.17 2.40 16.30
N VAL A 269 5.13 3.30 16.51
CA VAL A 269 5.03 4.72 16.17
C VAL A 269 6.06 5.04 15.10
N SER A 270 5.64 5.81 14.09
CA SER A 270 6.42 6.17 12.91
C SER A 270 6.27 7.66 12.62
N ASP A 271 7.22 8.24 11.89
CA ASP A 271 7.17 9.67 11.53
C ASP A 271 6.09 9.97 10.48
N VAL A 272 5.55 8.93 9.84
CA VAL A 272 4.65 9.03 8.68
C VAL A 272 3.53 8.00 8.76
N ARG A 273 2.35 8.34 8.22
CA ARG A 273 1.23 7.40 8.10
C ARG A 273 1.54 6.28 7.10
N SER A 274 0.88 5.14 7.29
CA SER A 274 1.04 3.91 6.53
C SER A 274 -0.31 3.41 6.02
N PHE A 275 -0.35 2.74 4.87
CA PHE A 275 -1.58 2.14 4.33
C PHE A 275 -1.99 0.86 5.08
N ALA A 276 -1.09 0.23 5.86
CA ALA A 276 -1.26 -1.15 6.31
C ALA A 276 -2.42 -1.40 7.30
N GLN A 277 -2.70 -0.47 8.22
CA GLN A 277 -3.75 -0.64 9.25
C GLN A 277 -4.64 0.61 9.41
N ASP A 278 -4.51 1.58 8.51
CA ASP A 278 -5.12 2.91 8.60
C ASP A 278 -6.06 3.19 7.41
N PRO A 279 -7.35 2.78 7.50
CA PRO A 279 -8.34 3.04 6.45
C PRO A 279 -8.56 4.53 6.15
N ARG A 280 -8.47 5.39 7.18
CA ARG A 280 -8.67 6.83 7.03
C ARG A 280 -7.60 7.44 6.13
N PHE A 281 -6.34 7.02 6.31
CA PHE A 281 -5.25 7.50 5.45
C PHE A 281 -5.45 7.10 3.99
N CYS A 282 -5.94 5.88 3.75
CA CYS A 282 -6.25 5.44 2.40
C CYS A 282 -7.26 6.39 1.72
N LEU A 283 -8.32 6.81 2.43
CA LEU A 283 -9.28 7.79 1.92
C LEU A 283 -8.68 9.18 1.78
N SER A 284 -7.91 9.66 2.76
CA SER A 284 -7.23 10.95 2.66
C SER A 284 -6.29 11.03 1.44
N VAL A 285 -5.58 9.94 1.12
CA VAL A 285 -4.73 9.88 -0.07
C VAL A 285 -5.59 9.89 -1.35
N MET A 286 -6.71 9.16 -1.39
CA MET A 286 -7.63 9.22 -2.53
C MET A 286 -8.19 10.65 -2.72
N ALA A 287 -8.59 11.33 -1.63
CA ALA A 287 -9.02 12.72 -1.68
C ALA A 287 -7.92 13.64 -2.19
N GLU A 288 -6.68 13.48 -1.70
CA GLU A 288 -5.53 14.26 -2.16
C GLU A 288 -5.31 14.10 -3.69
N ILE A 289 -5.52 12.90 -4.24
CA ILE A 289 -5.45 12.66 -5.70
C ILE A 289 -6.54 13.45 -6.44
N ALA A 290 -7.79 13.40 -5.96
CA ALA A 290 -8.88 14.18 -6.55
C ALA A 290 -8.61 15.70 -6.45
N CYS A 291 -8.30 16.21 -5.27
CA CYS A 291 -7.97 17.62 -5.04
C CYS A 291 -6.78 18.08 -5.90
N ARG A 292 -5.76 17.24 -6.08
CA ARG A 292 -4.63 17.54 -6.97
C ARG A 292 -5.07 17.66 -8.41
N ALA A 293 -5.91 16.75 -8.89
CA ALA A 293 -6.47 16.81 -10.23
C ALA A 293 -7.33 18.07 -10.45
N LEU A 294 -8.07 18.50 -9.42
CA LEU A 294 -8.91 19.72 -9.43
C LEU A 294 -8.10 21.02 -9.29
N SER A 295 -6.83 20.93 -8.86
CA SER A 295 -6.02 22.13 -8.64
C SER A 295 -5.83 22.95 -9.92
N PRO A 296 -5.68 24.29 -9.83
CA PRO A 296 -5.49 25.16 -11.01
C PRO A 296 -4.29 24.76 -11.89
N ALA A 297 -3.30 24.07 -11.33
CA ALA A 297 -2.12 23.62 -12.05
C ALA A 297 -2.37 22.39 -12.94
N VAL A 298 -3.35 21.55 -12.60
CA VAL A 298 -3.65 20.29 -13.32
C VAL A 298 -4.95 20.40 -14.10
N ASN A 299 -6.02 20.90 -13.46
CA ASN A 299 -7.34 21.13 -14.04
C ASN A 299 -7.89 19.93 -14.84
N ASP A 300 -7.89 18.75 -14.23
CA ASP A 300 -8.39 17.49 -14.80
C ASP A 300 -9.58 16.96 -13.98
N PRO A 301 -10.81 17.46 -14.22
CA PRO A 301 -12.01 16.96 -13.54
C PRO A 301 -12.32 15.49 -13.88
N GLY A 302 -11.85 14.97 -15.02
CA GLY A 302 -12.05 13.58 -15.41
C GLY A 302 -11.38 12.61 -14.43
N THR A 303 -10.14 12.90 -14.03
CA THR A 303 -9.44 12.13 -12.99
C THR A 303 -10.14 12.22 -11.64
N ALA A 304 -10.64 13.40 -11.23
CA ALA A 304 -11.37 13.55 -9.99
C ALA A 304 -12.68 12.73 -9.98
N ILE A 305 -13.41 12.70 -11.09
CA ILE A 305 -14.63 11.89 -11.26
C ILE A 305 -14.34 10.39 -11.14
N ASP A 306 -13.23 9.91 -11.71
CA ASP A 306 -12.76 8.52 -11.56
C ASP A 306 -12.48 8.21 -10.09
N VAL A 307 -11.73 9.09 -9.42
CA VAL A 307 -11.38 8.97 -7.99
C VAL A 307 -12.62 8.94 -7.09
N ILE A 308 -13.63 9.78 -7.33
CA ILE A 308 -14.90 9.73 -6.60
C ILE A 308 -15.56 8.35 -6.74
N GLY A 309 -15.57 7.79 -7.95
CA GLY A 309 -16.08 6.44 -8.20
C GLY A 309 -15.30 5.36 -7.45
N ARG A 310 -13.98 5.51 -7.31
CA ARG A 310 -13.13 4.62 -6.51
C ARG A 310 -13.43 4.74 -5.02
N GLY A 311 -13.62 5.95 -4.50
CA GLY A 311 -14.02 6.18 -3.12
C GLY A 311 -15.33 5.48 -2.77
N VAL A 312 -16.33 5.56 -3.66
CA VAL A 312 -17.57 4.79 -3.53
C VAL A 312 -17.29 3.29 -3.50
N ARG A 313 -16.47 2.74 -4.42
CA ARG A 313 -16.11 1.31 -4.43
C ARG A 313 -15.42 0.86 -3.14
N ILE A 314 -14.51 1.67 -2.58
CA ILE A 314 -13.82 1.39 -1.32
C ILE A 314 -14.81 1.32 -0.15
N LEU A 315 -15.68 2.34 -0.02
CA LEU A 315 -16.66 2.43 1.06
C LEU A 315 -17.77 1.35 0.92
N SER A 316 -18.15 1.00 -0.30
CA SER A 316 -19.02 -0.15 -0.56
C SER A 316 -18.37 -1.46 -0.13
N ALA A 317 -17.09 -1.68 -0.43
CA ALA A 317 -16.37 -2.88 0.00
C ALA A 317 -16.30 -3.00 1.54
N TYR A 318 -16.11 -1.86 2.23
CA TYR A 318 -16.18 -1.79 3.69
C TYR A 318 -17.55 -2.24 4.20
N ALA A 319 -18.62 -1.65 3.68
CA ALA A 319 -19.97 -1.94 4.14
C ALA A 319 -20.41 -3.39 3.86
N GLN A 320 -20.09 -3.92 2.67
CA GLN A 320 -20.39 -5.31 2.29
C GLN A 320 -19.69 -6.36 3.17
N ASN A 321 -18.51 -6.03 3.68
CA ASN A 321 -17.71 -6.96 4.49
C ASN A 321 -17.82 -6.69 5.99
N LYS A 322 -18.65 -5.73 6.42
CA LYS A 322 -18.81 -5.40 7.84
C LYS A 322 -19.55 -6.56 8.52
N SER A 323 -18.91 -7.14 9.52
CA SER A 323 -19.55 -8.22 10.29
C SER A 323 -20.72 -7.68 11.09
N HIS A 324 -21.85 -8.40 11.10
CA HIS A 324 -23.02 -8.06 11.92
C HIS A 324 -22.79 -8.43 13.39
N GLU A 325 -22.00 -9.47 13.63
CA GLU A 325 -21.56 -9.88 14.97
C GLU A 325 -20.09 -9.51 15.16
N ILE A 326 -19.77 -8.83 16.26
CA ILE A 326 -18.40 -8.49 16.62
C ILE A 326 -17.81 -9.66 17.41
N GLU A 327 -17.03 -10.50 16.74
CA GLU A 327 -16.23 -11.52 17.41
C GLU A 327 -15.12 -10.85 18.24
N VAL A 328 -15.15 -11.07 19.55
CA VAL A 328 -14.15 -10.52 20.48
C VAL A 328 -13.05 -11.56 20.70
N THR A 329 -11.91 -11.36 20.05
CA THR A 329 -10.71 -12.18 20.23
C THR A 329 -9.90 -11.76 21.46
N TYR A 330 -9.92 -10.47 21.80
CA TYR A 330 -9.11 -9.86 22.86
C TYR A 330 -10.01 -9.14 23.89
N PRO A 331 -10.64 -9.86 24.84
CA PRO A 331 -11.67 -9.32 25.73
C PRO A 331 -11.16 -8.26 26.72
N SER A 332 -9.86 -8.28 27.06
CA SER A 332 -9.25 -7.29 27.96
C SER A 332 -8.87 -5.98 27.24
N VAL A 333 -9.02 -5.89 25.92
CA VAL A 333 -8.66 -4.71 25.13
C VAL A 333 -9.92 -4.10 24.52
N HIS A 334 -10.23 -2.88 24.91
CA HIS A 334 -11.37 -2.10 24.45
C HIS A 334 -10.93 -1.13 23.35
N VAL A 335 -11.62 -1.15 22.21
CA VAL A 335 -11.28 -0.33 21.03
C VAL A 335 -12.55 0.25 20.42
N ALA A 336 -12.51 1.54 20.09
CA ALA A 336 -13.62 2.18 19.41
C ALA A 336 -13.68 1.76 17.92
N PRO A 337 -14.87 1.49 17.36
CA PRO A 337 -14.99 1.32 15.92
C PRO A 337 -14.71 2.63 15.18
N LEU A 338 -14.42 2.54 13.88
CA LEU A 338 -14.34 3.73 13.02
C LEU A 338 -15.70 4.42 12.92
N GLN A 339 -15.70 5.74 13.02
CA GLN A 339 -16.89 6.55 12.83
C GLN A 339 -17.16 6.71 11.33
N ASN A 340 -18.37 6.38 10.87
CA ASN A 340 -18.69 6.46 9.45
C ASN A 340 -18.68 7.91 8.94
N ASN A 341 -19.04 8.88 9.78
CA ASN A 341 -18.96 10.30 9.45
C ASN A 341 -17.54 10.70 9.05
N ASP A 342 -16.56 10.39 9.90
CA ASP A 342 -15.14 10.64 9.63
C ASP A 342 -14.67 10.02 8.30
N LEU A 343 -15.15 8.81 7.97
CA LEU A 343 -14.78 8.16 6.71
C LEU A 343 -15.28 8.93 5.49
N LEU A 344 -16.55 9.35 5.52
CA LEU A 344 -17.11 10.10 4.39
C LEU A 344 -16.53 11.51 4.34
N GLU A 345 -16.31 12.16 5.48
CA GLU A 345 -15.74 13.51 5.58
C GLU A 345 -14.28 13.56 5.09
N ASP A 346 -13.44 12.61 5.52
CA ASP A 346 -12.04 12.49 5.09
C ASP A 346 -11.89 12.40 3.56
N PHE A 347 -12.93 11.92 2.86
CA PHE A 347 -12.92 11.75 1.41
C PHE A 347 -13.71 12.83 0.65
N PHE A 348 -15.00 12.99 0.95
CA PHE A 348 -15.91 13.80 0.13
C PHE A 348 -15.81 15.30 0.43
N SER A 349 -15.64 15.73 1.68
CA SER A 349 -15.58 17.16 2.04
C SER A 349 -14.45 17.91 1.29
N PRO A 350 -13.17 17.45 1.31
CA PRO A 350 -12.11 18.16 0.57
C PRO A 350 -12.35 18.17 -0.95
N VAL A 351 -12.94 17.13 -1.52
CA VAL A 351 -13.24 17.05 -2.96
C VAL A 351 -14.41 17.97 -3.34
N ALA A 352 -15.45 18.02 -2.50
CA ALA A 352 -16.58 18.93 -2.69
C ALA A 352 -16.14 20.39 -2.59
N ARG A 353 -15.31 20.72 -1.60
CA ARG A 353 -14.76 22.07 -1.41
C ARG A 353 -13.85 22.50 -2.56
N ASP A 354 -12.87 21.69 -2.93
CA ASP A 354 -11.89 22.07 -3.95
C ASP A 354 -12.49 22.04 -5.37
N GLY A 355 -13.52 21.21 -5.59
CA GLY A 355 -14.31 21.17 -6.82
C GLY A 355 -15.55 22.07 -6.81
N ALA A 356 -15.67 23.01 -5.87
CA ALA A 356 -16.88 23.79 -5.65
C ALA A 356 -17.36 24.53 -6.92
N SER A 357 -16.45 25.09 -7.71
CA SER A 357 -16.76 25.82 -8.95
C SER A 357 -16.94 24.91 -10.19
N MET A 358 -16.89 23.59 -10.04
CA MET A 358 -17.02 22.64 -11.15
C MET A 358 -18.31 21.84 -11.00
N ARG A 359 -19.30 22.13 -11.85
CA ARG A 359 -20.65 21.55 -11.77
C ARG A 359 -20.62 20.03 -11.80
N GLU A 360 -19.83 19.45 -12.70
CA GLU A 360 -19.67 18.01 -12.86
C GLU A 360 -19.13 17.32 -11.61
N ILE A 361 -18.29 18.00 -10.81
CA ILE A 361 -17.73 17.47 -9.57
C ILE A 361 -18.79 17.48 -8.47
N GLN A 362 -19.50 18.59 -8.28
CA GLN A 362 -20.59 18.68 -7.31
C GLN A 362 -21.64 17.59 -7.55
N ILE A 363 -22.09 17.43 -8.80
CA ILE A 363 -23.03 16.37 -9.20
C ILE A 363 -22.45 14.98 -8.90
N ARG A 364 -21.16 14.76 -9.16
CA ARG A 364 -20.53 13.45 -8.95
C ARG A 364 -20.41 13.11 -7.47
N VAL A 365 -20.08 14.09 -6.62
CA VAL A 365 -20.06 13.94 -5.15
C VAL A 365 -21.46 13.59 -4.64
N LEU A 366 -22.49 14.37 -5.01
CA LEU A 366 -23.88 14.11 -4.59
C LEU A 366 -24.36 12.71 -4.99
N LYS A 367 -24.07 12.28 -6.23
CA LYS A 367 -24.39 10.92 -6.68
C LYS A 367 -23.65 9.85 -5.89
N GLY A 368 -22.38 10.06 -5.58
CA GLY A 368 -21.58 9.13 -4.78
C GLY A 368 -22.12 8.97 -3.35
N LEU A 369 -22.45 10.09 -2.70
CA LEU A 369 -23.06 10.12 -1.37
C LEU A 369 -24.43 9.42 -1.38
N SER A 370 -25.28 9.71 -2.38
CA SER A 370 -26.59 9.06 -2.53
C SER A 370 -26.47 7.55 -2.74
N MET A 371 -25.53 7.08 -3.58
CA MET A 371 -25.29 5.64 -3.77
C MET A 371 -24.91 4.93 -2.46
N LEU A 372 -24.09 5.56 -1.62
CA LEU A 372 -23.70 5.01 -0.32
C LEU A 372 -24.86 5.05 0.68
N SER A 373 -25.60 6.16 0.73
CA SER A 373 -26.80 6.33 1.56
C SER A 373 -27.85 5.27 1.26
N THR A 374 -28.23 5.10 0.00
CA THR A 374 -29.24 4.12 -0.42
C THR A 374 -28.75 2.69 -0.30
N GLY A 375 -27.47 2.43 -0.59
CA GLY A 375 -26.90 1.09 -0.53
C GLY A 375 -26.75 0.53 0.89
N TRP A 376 -26.43 1.39 1.86
CA TRP A 376 -26.27 1.01 3.27
C TRP A 376 -26.81 2.10 4.21
N PRO A 377 -28.14 2.27 4.31
CA PRO A 377 -28.75 3.38 5.04
C PRO A 377 -28.32 3.46 6.51
N GLU A 378 -28.30 2.32 7.21
CA GLU A 378 -27.90 2.26 8.62
C GLU A 378 -26.43 2.67 8.86
N MET A 379 -25.59 2.63 7.84
CA MET A 379 -24.17 2.97 7.95
C MET A 379 -23.88 4.40 7.52
N PHE A 380 -24.49 4.84 6.41
CA PHE A 380 -24.04 6.03 5.71
C PHE A 380 -25.11 7.11 5.55
N ALA A 381 -26.39 6.84 5.77
CA ALA A 381 -27.45 7.81 5.45
C ALA A 381 -27.22 9.16 6.14
N ASP A 382 -27.10 9.17 7.47
CA ASP A 382 -26.94 10.41 8.24
C ASP A 382 -25.74 11.23 7.77
N ALA A 383 -24.56 10.60 7.71
CA ALA A 383 -23.33 11.26 7.26
C ALA A 383 -23.40 11.73 5.79
N ALA A 384 -24.02 10.94 4.91
CA ALA A 384 -24.18 11.30 3.51
C ALA A 384 -25.14 12.48 3.32
N HIS A 385 -26.22 12.54 4.09
CA HIS A 385 -27.15 13.68 4.09
C HIS A 385 -26.45 14.96 4.57
N THR A 386 -25.70 14.90 5.67
CA THR A 386 -24.94 16.05 6.18
C THR A 386 -23.95 16.57 5.14
N LEU A 387 -23.15 15.69 4.53
CA LEU A 387 -22.16 16.09 3.52
C LEU A 387 -22.81 16.54 2.21
N ALA A 388 -23.99 16.03 1.87
CA ALA A 388 -24.73 16.50 0.70
C ALA A 388 -25.22 17.95 0.88
N ILE A 389 -25.63 18.32 2.10
CA ILE A 389 -25.96 19.71 2.45
C ILE A 389 -24.72 20.60 2.32
N GLU A 390 -23.60 20.20 2.93
CA GLU A 390 -22.33 20.95 2.84
C GLU A 390 -21.85 21.11 1.38
N THR A 391 -22.00 20.07 0.57
CA THR A 391 -21.71 20.12 -0.88
C THR A 391 -22.55 21.19 -1.58
N LEU A 392 -23.85 21.28 -1.26
CA LEU A 392 -24.72 22.31 -1.83
C LEU A 392 -24.34 23.71 -1.36
N GLU A 393 -23.91 23.88 -0.10
CA GLU A 393 -23.40 25.16 0.42
C GLU A 393 -22.15 25.61 -0.34
N HIS A 394 -21.19 24.70 -0.57
CA HIS A 394 -20.01 24.98 -1.40
C HIS A 394 -20.38 25.38 -2.83
N ALA A 395 -21.30 24.65 -3.46
CA ALA A 395 -21.78 24.98 -4.80
C ALA A 395 -22.48 26.35 -4.86
N ASN A 396 -23.23 26.73 -3.83
CA ASN A 396 -23.93 28.02 -3.80
C ASN A 396 -22.97 29.21 -3.63
N LEU A 397 -21.91 29.03 -2.84
CA LEU A 397 -20.88 30.05 -2.61
C LEU A 397 -19.90 30.19 -3.77
N ALA A 398 -19.78 29.17 -4.62
CA ALA A 398 -18.93 29.21 -5.79
C ALA A 398 -19.54 30.02 -6.96
N ASP A 399 -18.66 30.49 -7.85
CA ASP A 399 -19.03 31.30 -9.01
C ASP A 399 -19.60 30.43 -10.14
N HIS A 400 -20.88 30.05 -10.00
CA HIS A 400 -21.66 29.37 -11.02
C HIS A 400 -22.63 30.33 -11.72
N ILE A 401 -22.92 30.04 -12.99
CA ILE A 401 -24.11 30.60 -13.65
C ILE A 401 -25.38 30.03 -12.99
N ASP A 402 -26.45 30.81 -12.99
CA ASP A 402 -27.69 30.45 -12.29
C ASP A 402 -28.27 29.10 -12.75
N SER A 403 -28.16 28.78 -14.04
CA SER A 403 -28.63 27.49 -14.57
C SER A 403 -27.87 26.30 -13.99
N ASP A 404 -26.58 26.44 -13.71
CA ASP A 404 -25.79 25.36 -13.12
C ASP A 404 -26.09 25.19 -11.63
N ARG A 405 -26.27 26.31 -10.91
CA ARG A 405 -26.69 26.30 -9.51
C ARG A 405 -28.05 25.61 -9.33
N GLU A 406 -29.04 25.97 -10.14
CA GLU A 406 -30.36 25.35 -10.10
C GLU A 406 -30.31 23.88 -10.50
N PHE A 407 -29.45 23.49 -11.45
CA PHE A 407 -29.30 22.09 -11.83
C PHE A 407 -28.62 21.24 -10.74
N ILE A 408 -27.59 21.74 -10.06
CA ILE A 408 -26.97 21.04 -8.92
C ILE A 408 -28.03 20.86 -7.81
N LYS A 409 -28.78 21.92 -7.52
CA LYS A 409 -29.84 21.92 -6.52
C LYS A 409 -30.96 20.94 -6.87
N SER A 410 -31.40 20.86 -8.12
CA SER A 410 -32.41 19.88 -8.54
C SER A 410 -31.91 18.44 -8.32
N ILE A 411 -30.67 18.14 -8.72
CA ILE A 411 -30.06 16.82 -8.51
C ILE A 411 -29.97 16.46 -7.01
N TYR A 412 -29.64 17.42 -6.15
CA TYR A 412 -29.65 17.21 -4.70
C TYR A 412 -31.05 16.79 -4.21
N PHE A 413 -32.10 17.51 -4.61
CA PHE A 413 -33.46 17.20 -4.19
C PHE A 413 -33.93 15.84 -4.73
N ASP A 414 -33.64 15.54 -6.00
CA ASP A 414 -34.01 14.26 -6.62
C ASP A 414 -33.36 13.07 -5.89
N LEU A 415 -32.10 13.22 -5.45
CA LEU A 415 -31.33 12.13 -4.85
C LEU A 415 -31.61 11.90 -3.36
N PHE A 416 -32.01 12.94 -2.62
CA PHE A 416 -32.12 12.89 -1.16
C PHE A 416 -33.54 13.16 -0.62
N PHE A 417 -34.49 13.58 -1.46
CA PHE A 417 -35.86 13.91 -1.03
C PHE A 417 -36.98 13.28 -1.88
N ASP A 418 -36.69 12.60 -3.00
CA ASP A 418 -37.77 11.97 -3.78
C ASP A 418 -38.32 10.72 -3.07
N GLU A 419 -39.57 10.82 -2.58
CA GLU A 419 -40.33 9.79 -1.86
C GLU A 419 -40.60 8.52 -2.70
N ASN A 420 -40.31 8.53 -4.01
CA ASN A 420 -40.59 7.40 -4.89
C ASN A 420 -39.51 6.29 -4.88
N ALA A 421 -38.30 6.56 -4.37
CA ALA A 421 -37.23 5.55 -4.31
C ALA A 421 -37.40 4.54 -3.15
N ASN A 422 -38.08 4.93 -2.06
CA ASN A 422 -38.30 4.09 -0.88
C ASN A 422 -39.48 3.10 -1.01
N LYS A 423 -40.11 3.00 -2.18
CA LYS A 423 -41.26 2.10 -2.42
C LYS A 423 -40.94 0.85 -3.26
N GLN A 424 -39.67 0.57 -3.58
CA GLN A 424 -39.28 -0.60 -4.39
C GLN A 424 -38.13 -1.44 -3.81
N SER A 425 -37.97 -1.49 -2.48
CA SER A 425 -37.16 -2.54 -1.82
C SER A 425 -38.04 -3.55 -1.11
#